data_AF-A0A2N2FDU0-F1
#
_entry.id   AF-A0A2N2FDU0-F1
#
_cell.length_a   1.000
_cell.length_b   1.000
_cell.length_c   1.000
_cell.angle_alpha   90.00
_cell.angle_beta   90.00
_cell.angle_gamma   90.00
#
_symmetry.space_group_name_H-M   'P 1'
#
loop_
_entity.id
_entity.type
_entity.pdbx_description
1 polymer ?
#
loop_
_entity_poly.entity_id
_entity_poly.type
_entity_poly.pdbx_seq_one_letter_code
_entity_poly.pdbx_strand_id
1 'polypeptide(L)'
;IIYIAWRFTFLSGIAATIATFHDVFVVAGVFYFLNKEFNLLIITALLTIAGYSLQDTVVVFDRIRENSGKMKSRDDFGNVINTSINEVLSRTIVTGITTLISLLAIMIFGGEVLFDFALALFLGLIVGTYSSIFVASPIVYVWRQRSR
;
A
#
# COMPACT_ATOMS: atom_id res chain seq x y z
N ILE A 1 -6.19 9.86 7.92
CA ILE A 1 -7.42 10.41 7.29
C ILE A 1 -7.28 11.90 6.95
N ILE A 2 -6.99 12.80 7.91
CA ILE A 2 -6.79 14.23 7.62
C ILE A 2 -5.73 14.46 6.52
N TYR A 3 -4.58 13.78 6.63
CA TYR A 3 -3.54 13.81 5.59
C TYR A 3 -4.06 13.38 4.21
N ILE A 4 -4.82 12.28 4.15
CA ILE A 4 -5.40 11.75 2.90
C ILE A 4 -6.37 12.77 2.29
N ALA A 5 -7.24 13.37 3.12
CA ALA A 5 -8.23 14.34 2.69
C ALA A 5 -7.60 15.62 2.12
N TRP A 6 -6.43 16.02 2.63
CA TRP A 6 -5.69 17.17 2.11
C TRP A 6 -4.84 16.82 0.87
N ARG A 7 -4.25 15.62 0.84
CA ARG A 7 -3.31 15.20 -0.21
C ARG A 7 -4.00 14.80 -1.51
N PHE A 8 -5.16 14.16 -1.43
CA PHE A 8 -5.83 13.53 -2.57
C PHE A 8 -7.13 14.21 -2.98
N THR A 9 -7.52 14.04 -4.25
CA THR A 9 -8.91 14.23 -4.66
C THR A 9 -9.80 13.22 -3.93
N PHE A 10 -11.06 13.59 -3.66
CA PHE A 10 -12.00 12.81 -2.83
C PHE A 10 -12.00 11.30 -3.15
N LEU A 11 -11.97 10.94 -4.42
CA LEU A 11 -12.01 9.54 -4.87
C LEU A 11 -10.69 8.79 -4.69
N SER A 12 -9.56 9.42 -5.02
CA SER A 12 -8.24 8.84 -4.72
C SER A 12 -8.05 8.68 -3.20
N GLY A 13 -8.60 9.60 -2.40
CA GLY A 13 -8.60 9.49 -0.95
C GLY A 13 -9.41 8.29 -0.43
N ILE A 14 -10.61 8.05 -0.99
CA ILE A 14 -11.42 6.87 -0.65
C ILE A 14 -10.71 5.58 -1.06
N ALA A 15 -10.18 5.53 -2.30
CA ALA A 15 -9.47 4.35 -2.80
C ALA A 15 -8.24 4.01 -1.93
N ALA A 16 -7.45 5.02 -1.57
CA ALA A 16 -6.31 4.83 -0.66
C ALA A 16 -6.74 4.35 0.72
N THR A 17 -7.82 4.93 1.27
CA THR A 17 -8.35 4.51 2.58
C THR A 17 -8.82 3.06 2.57
N ILE A 18 -9.52 2.63 1.52
CA ILE A 18 -9.99 1.24 1.37
C ILE A 18 -8.80 0.29 1.23
N ALA A 19 -7.80 0.62 0.41
CA ALA A 19 -6.60 -0.19 0.26
C ALA A 19 -5.85 -0.35 1.60
N THR A 20 -5.64 0.75 2.32
CA THR A 20 -5.01 0.72 3.64
C THR A 20 -5.82 -0.10 4.66
N PHE A 21 -7.14 0.03 4.67
CA PHE A 21 -8.00 -0.77 5.54
C PHE A 21 -7.91 -2.26 5.23
N HIS A 22 -7.95 -2.62 3.94
CA HIS A 22 -7.73 -3.98 3.48
C HIS A 22 -6.41 -4.55 4.01
N ASP A 23 -5.31 -3.80 3.90
CA ASP A 23 -3.99 -4.28 4.30
C ASP A 23 -3.91 -4.57 5.81
N VAL A 24 -4.44 -3.65 6.63
CA VAL A 24 -4.53 -3.84 8.09
C VAL A 24 -5.40 -5.04 8.42
N PHE A 25 -6.55 -5.18 7.75
CA PHE A 25 -7.50 -6.26 8.00
C PHE A 25 -6.92 -7.63 7.62
N VAL A 26 -6.21 -7.73 6.50
CA VAL A 26 -5.55 -8.97 6.07
C VAL A 26 -4.50 -9.40 7.08
N VAL A 27 -3.61 -8.49 7.52
CA VAL A 27 -2.57 -8.82 8.50
C VAL A 27 -3.20 -9.20 9.84
N ALA A 28 -4.18 -8.46 10.32
CA ALA A 28 -4.91 -8.78 11.54
C ALA A 28 -5.59 -10.15 11.46
N GLY A 29 -6.20 -10.48 10.32
CA GLY A 29 -6.81 -11.78 10.05
C GLY A 29 -5.81 -12.92 10.08
N VAL A 30 -4.63 -12.76 9.45
CA VAL A 30 -3.55 -13.75 9.51
C VAL A 30 -3.11 -14.00 10.96
N PHE A 31 -2.94 -12.94 11.75
CA PHE A 31 -2.54 -13.06 13.16
C PHE A 31 -3.61 -13.75 14.01
N TYR A 32 -4.89 -13.49 13.74
CA TYR A 32 -6.00 -14.20 14.35
C TYR A 32 -5.95 -15.71 14.04
N PHE A 33 -5.75 -16.10 12.77
CA PHE A 33 -5.65 -17.51 12.38
C PHE A 33 -4.42 -18.21 12.96
N LEU A 34 -3.33 -17.49 13.18
CA LEU A 34 -2.11 -18.01 13.80
C LEU A 34 -2.19 -18.08 15.33
N ASN A 35 -3.33 -17.73 15.94
CA ASN A 35 -3.53 -17.64 17.39
C ASN A 35 -2.46 -16.79 18.10
N LYS A 36 -2.06 -15.68 17.47
CA LYS A 36 -1.09 -14.74 18.04
C LYS A 36 -1.77 -13.74 18.96
N GLU A 37 -1.10 -13.37 20.05
CA GLU A 37 -1.63 -12.45 21.06
C GLU A 37 -1.62 -11.01 20.56
N PHE A 38 -2.78 -10.36 20.53
CA PHE A 38 -2.90 -8.94 20.19
C PHE A 38 -2.42 -8.05 21.35
N ASN A 39 -1.11 -7.80 21.37
CA ASN A 39 -0.47 -6.88 22.31
C ASN A 39 -0.19 -5.50 21.67
N LEU A 40 0.38 -4.59 22.45
CA LEU A 40 0.68 -3.22 22.02
C LEU A 40 1.65 -3.18 20.82
N LEU A 41 2.58 -4.13 20.72
CA LEU A 41 3.51 -4.19 19.59
C LEU A 41 2.78 -4.54 18.30
N ILE A 42 1.85 -5.50 18.33
CA ILE A 42 1.05 -5.84 17.14
C ILE A 42 0.19 -4.65 16.71
N ILE A 43 -0.46 -3.95 17.64
CA ILE A 43 -1.22 -2.73 17.32
C ILE A 43 -0.31 -1.68 16.68
N THR A 44 0.90 -1.51 17.22
CA THR A 44 1.90 -0.59 16.66
C THR A 44 2.30 -1.01 15.25
N ALA A 45 2.57 -2.30 15.01
CA ALA A 45 2.90 -2.81 13.69
C ALA A 45 1.78 -2.57 12.68
N LEU A 46 0.52 -2.81 13.04
CA LEU A 46 -0.64 -2.56 12.18
C LEU A 46 -0.76 -1.08 11.79
N LEU A 47 -0.54 -0.15 12.73
CA LEU A 47 -0.52 1.28 12.43
C LEU A 47 0.66 1.68 11.54
N THR A 48 1.85 1.08 11.74
CA THR A 48 3.01 1.29 10.89
C THR A 48 2.77 0.81 9.45
N ILE A 49 2.17 -0.37 9.28
CA ILE A 49 1.80 -0.92 7.96
C ILE A 49 0.84 0.02 7.25
N ALA A 50 -0.16 0.56 7.98
CA ALA A 50 -1.10 1.50 7.43
C ALA A 50 -0.41 2.75 6.85
N GLY A 51 0.60 3.27 7.54
CA GLY A 51 1.42 4.39 7.05
C GLY A 51 2.27 4.01 5.84
N TYR A 52 2.92 2.85 5.87
CA TYR A 52 3.80 2.38 4.80
C TYR A 52 3.03 2.13 3.49
N SER A 53 1.92 1.38 3.55
CA SER A 53 1.05 1.11 2.40
C SER A 53 0.50 2.39 1.77
N LEU A 54 0.12 3.35 2.63
CA LEU A 54 -0.37 4.64 2.18
C LEU A 54 0.71 5.42 1.42
N GLN A 55 1.98 5.36 1.86
CA GLN A 55 3.07 6.03 1.18
C GLN A 55 3.28 5.51 -0.25
N ASP A 56 3.25 4.20 -0.48
CA ASP A 56 3.33 3.65 -1.83
C ASP A 56 2.10 4.05 -2.69
N THR A 57 0.90 4.01 -2.09
CA THR A 57 -0.34 4.40 -2.77
C THR A 57 -0.31 5.87 -3.22
N VAL A 58 0.21 6.79 -2.38
CA VAL A 58 0.38 8.22 -2.75
C VAL A 58 1.20 8.38 -4.00
N VAL A 59 2.35 7.72 -4.07
CA VAL A 59 3.26 7.97 -5.18
C VAL A 59 2.75 7.36 -6.48
N VAL A 60 2.10 6.19 -6.42
CA VAL A 60 1.41 5.61 -7.60
C VAL A 60 0.33 6.57 -8.09
N PHE A 61 -0.53 7.07 -7.20
CA PHE A 61 -1.62 7.98 -7.56
C PHE A 61 -1.15 9.33 -8.09
N ASP A 62 -0.11 9.89 -7.50
CA ASP A 62 0.50 11.13 -8.00
C ASP A 62 1.06 10.92 -9.41
N ARG A 63 1.72 9.78 -9.68
CA ARG A 63 2.25 9.48 -11.01
C ARG A 63 1.15 9.27 -12.05
N ILE A 64 0.07 8.55 -11.68
CA ILE A 64 -1.12 8.40 -12.53
C ILE A 64 -1.72 9.76 -12.86
N ARG A 65 -1.84 10.66 -11.87
CA ARG A 65 -2.36 12.02 -12.07
C ARG A 65 -1.47 12.84 -12.98
N GLU A 66 -0.15 12.77 -12.82
CA GLU A 66 0.80 13.50 -13.65
C GLU A 66 0.74 13.04 -15.11
N ASN A 67 0.80 11.72 -15.35
CA ASN A 67 0.75 11.17 -16.71
C ASN A 67 -0.63 11.36 -17.35
N SER A 68 -1.70 11.36 -16.55
CA SER A 68 -3.05 11.71 -17.02
C SER A 68 -3.17 13.11 -17.58
N GLY A 69 -2.39 14.06 -17.05
CA GLY A 69 -2.37 15.45 -17.53
C GLY A 69 -1.72 15.59 -18.92
N LYS A 70 -0.94 14.58 -19.35
CA LYS A 70 -0.24 14.54 -20.64
C LYS A 70 -1.00 13.72 -21.70
N MET A 71 -2.16 13.15 -21.36
CA MET A 71 -2.96 12.33 -22.27
C MET A 71 -3.61 13.15 -23.39
N LYS A 72 -3.49 12.67 -24.63
CA LYS A 72 -4.15 13.26 -25.81
C LYS A 72 -5.56 12.71 -26.04
N SER A 73 -5.83 11.46 -25.65
CA SER A 73 -7.14 10.81 -25.75
C SER A 73 -7.45 10.02 -24.47
N ARG A 74 -8.73 9.95 -24.11
CA ARG A 74 -9.23 9.23 -22.92
C ARG A 74 -9.15 7.70 -23.05
N ASP A 75 -9.08 7.16 -24.26
CA ASP A 75 -8.97 5.71 -24.50
C ASP A 75 -7.61 5.14 -24.07
N ASP A 76 -6.63 6.01 -23.79
CA ASP A 76 -5.27 5.65 -23.39
C ASP A 76 -5.10 5.47 -21.87
N PHE A 77 -6.18 5.53 -21.08
CA PHE A 77 -6.09 5.58 -19.62
C PHE A 77 -5.49 4.32 -18.99
N GLY A 78 -5.77 3.15 -19.56
CA GLY A 78 -5.16 1.88 -19.13
C GLY A 78 -3.65 1.87 -19.34
N ASN A 79 -3.19 2.38 -20.49
CA ASN A 79 -1.76 2.51 -20.78
C ASN A 79 -1.11 3.52 -19.84
N VAL A 80 -1.76 4.64 -19.55
CA VAL A 80 -1.27 5.62 -18.57
C VAL A 80 -1.08 5.02 -17.19
N ILE A 81 -2.02 4.21 -16.71
CA ILE A 81 -1.87 3.49 -15.44
C ILE A 81 -0.66 2.56 -15.51
N ASN A 82 -0.55 1.73 -16.55
CA ASN A 82 0.55 0.80 -16.71
C ASN A 82 1.92 1.51 -16.77
N THR A 83 2.04 2.58 -17.55
CA THR A 83 3.26 3.40 -17.61
C THR A 83 3.58 4.01 -16.25
N SER A 84 2.58 4.55 -15.55
CA SER A 84 2.77 5.17 -14.24
C SER A 84 3.27 4.17 -13.19
N ILE A 85 2.73 2.94 -13.19
CA ILE A 85 3.18 1.86 -12.30
C ILE A 85 4.64 1.50 -12.61
N ASN A 86 4.98 1.31 -13.89
CA ASN A 86 6.34 0.94 -14.29
C ASN A 86 7.37 2.01 -13.90
N GLU A 87 7.04 3.30 -14.00
CA GLU A 87 7.93 4.40 -13.62
C GLU A 87 8.22 4.47 -12.11
N VAL A 88 7.26 4.05 -11.27
CA VAL A 88 7.43 4.05 -9.82
C VAL A 88 7.92 2.72 -9.25
N LEU A 89 7.88 1.65 -10.04
CA LEU A 89 8.19 0.29 -9.62
C LEU A 89 9.60 0.16 -9.02
N SER A 90 10.60 0.78 -9.65
CA SER A 90 11.98 0.73 -9.15
C SER A 90 12.09 1.27 -7.73
N ARG A 91 11.45 2.40 -7.44
CA ARG A 91 11.43 2.98 -6.09
C ARG A 91 10.75 2.04 -5.10
N THR A 92 9.56 1.54 -5.43
CA THR A 92 8.79 0.62 -4.56
C THR A 92 9.55 -0.67 -4.27
N ILE A 93 10.25 -1.24 -5.26
CA ILE A 93 11.10 -2.42 -5.05
C ILE A 93 12.26 -2.09 -4.11
N VAL A 94 12.96 -0.98 -4.33
CA VAL A 94 14.11 -0.59 -3.49
C VAL A 94 13.68 -0.33 -2.05
N THR A 95 12.61 0.44 -1.82
CA THR A 95 12.09 0.71 -0.47
C THR A 95 11.55 -0.56 0.19
N GLY A 96 10.88 -1.44 -0.57
CA GLY A 96 10.38 -2.72 -0.08
C GLY A 96 11.52 -3.64 0.34
N ILE A 97 12.47 -3.93 -0.56
CA ILE A 97 13.59 -4.85 -0.29
C ILE A 97 14.45 -4.36 0.87
N THR A 98 14.79 -3.07 0.91
CA THR A 98 15.59 -2.52 2.02
C THR A 98 14.89 -2.68 3.38
N THR A 99 13.57 -2.46 3.42
CA THR A 99 12.78 -2.68 4.62
C THR A 99 12.71 -4.17 4.97
N LEU A 100 12.49 -5.05 3.99
CA LEU A 100 12.46 -6.50 4.20
C LEU A 100 13.78 -7.02 4.79
N ILE A 101 14.93 -6.54 4.32
CA ILE A 101 16.24 -6.94 4.86
C ILE A 101 16.33 -6.59 6.35
N SER A 102 15.92 -5.38 6.74
CA SER A 102 15.90 -4.98 8.16
C SER A 102 14.93 -5.84 8.98
N LEU A 103 13.74 -6.12 8.45
CA LEU A 103 12.76 -6.97 9.12
C LEU A 103 13.24 -8.41 9.28
N LEU A 104 13.90 -8.97 8.27
CA LEU A 104 14.50 -10.30 8.33
C LEU A 104 15.58 -10.40 9.41
N ALA A 105 16.41 -9.37 9.56
CA ALA A 105 17.37 -9.31 10.65
C ALA A 105 16.67 -9.32 12.03
N ILE A 106 15.59 -8.56 12.19
CA ILE A 106 14.80 -8.56 13.44
C ILE A 106 14.13 -9.92 13.67
N MET A 107 13.61 -10.58 12.64
CA MET A 107 13.01 -11.91 12.78
C MET A 107 14.04 -12.97 13.20
N ILE A 108 15.27 -12.91 12.70
CA ILE A 108 16.30 -13.91 13.02
C ILE A 108 16.94 -13.62 14.40
N PHE A 109 17.20 -12.34 14.71
CA PHE A 109 18.02 -11.94 15.86
C PHE A 109 17.24 -11.26 17.01
N GLY A 110 15.99 -10.87 16.81
CA GLY A 110 15.22 -10.03 17.73
C GLY A 110 14.51 -10.76 18.88
N GLY A 111 14.51 -12.10 18.88
CA GLY A 111 13.80 -12.91 19.88
C GLY A 111 12.28 -12.95 19.68
N GLU A 112 11.57 -13.66 20.55
CA GLU A 112 10.15 -14.02 20.36
C GLU A 112 9.21 -12.81 20.29
N VAL A 113 9.43 -11.80 21.14
CA VAL A 113 8.59 -10.60 21.21
C VAL A 113 8.71 -9.74 19.95
N LEU A 114 9.93 -9.57 19.42
CA LEU A 114 10.15 -8.79 18.20
C LEU A 114 9.89 -9.59 16.93
N PHE A 115 9.91 -10.92 17.01
CA PHE A 115 9.57 -11.78 15.89
C PHE A 115 8.14 -11.52 15.42
N ASP A 116 7.17 -11.51 16.32
CA ASP A 116 5.77 -11.28 15.96
C ASP A 116 5.52 -9.86 15.44
N PHE A 117 6.21 -8.87 16.01
CA PHE A 117 6.21 -7.51 15.49
C PHE A 117 6.75 -7.43 14.06
N ALA A 118 7.92 -8.03 13.82
CA ALA A 118 8.56 -8.01 12.51
C ALA A 118 7.80 -8.85 11.49
N LEU A 119 7.19 -9.97 11.90
CA LEU A 119 6.31 -10.78 11.07
C LEU A 119 5.08 -10.00 10.61
N ALA A 120 4.46 -9.22 11.50
CA ALA A 120 3.34 -8.36 11.15
C ALA A 120 3.76 -7.35 10.07
N LEU A 121 4.86 -6.64 10.29
CA LEU A 121 5.41 -5.67 9.32
C LEU A 121 5.79 -6.34 7.99
N PHE A 122 6.37 -7.54 8.03
CA PHE A 122 6.79 -8.29 6.85
C PHE A 122 5.59 -8.66 5.98
N LEU A 123 4.55 -9.23 6.58
CA LEU A 123 3.31 -9.58 5.88
C LEU A 123 2.60 -8.32 5.36
N GLY A 124 2.52 -7.28 6.19
CA GLY A 124 1.90 -6.02 5.81
C GLY A 124 2.60 -5.32 4.65
N LEU A 125 3.93 -5.41 4.59
CA LEU A 125 4.71 -4.88 3.49
C LEU A 125 4.38 -5.60 2.18
N ILE A 126 4.35 -6.93 2.19
CA ILE A 126 4.00 -7.72 0.99
C ILE A 126 2.57 -7.41 0.51
N VAL A 127 1.61 -7.40 1.44
CA VAL A 127 0.20 -7.13 1.12
C VAL A 127 0.02 -5.70 0.62
N GLY A 128 0.64 -4.71 1.27
CA GLY A 128 0.54 -3.30 0.89
C GLY A 128 1.21 -2.97 -0.45
N THR A 129 2.37 -3.57 -0.74
CA THR A 129 3.00 -3.42 -2.07
C THR A 129 2.11 -3.99 -3.17
N TYR A 130 1.45 -5.12 -2.94
CA TYR A 130 0.47 -5.64 -3.89
C TYR A 130 -0.77 -4.75 -4.00
N SER A 131 -1.37 -4.33 -2.88
CA SER A 131 -2.65 -3.61 -2.88
C SER A 131 -2.54 -2.21 -3.50
N SER A 132 -1.43 -1.51 -3.26
CA SER A 132 -1.15 -0.19 -3.84
C SER A 132 -1.11 -0.19 -5.37
N ILE A 133 -0.80 -1.33 -5.99
CA ILE A 133 -0.75 -1.48 -7.45
C ILE A 133 -2.06 -2.08 -7.99
N PHE A 134 -2.52 -3.19 -7.40
CA PHE A 134 -3.58 -4.03 -7.99
C PHE A 134 -4.98 -3.79 -7.42
N VAL A 135 -5.11 -3.16 -6.26
CA VAL A 135 -6.42 -2.76 -5.69
C VAL A 135 -6.72 -1.30 -6.01
N ALA A 136 -5.70 -0.44 -5.93
CA ALA A 136 -5.84 1.00 -6.11
C ALA A 136 -6.07 1.40 -7.58
N SER A 137 -5.34 0.79 -8.53
CA SER A 137 -5.40 1.14 -9.95
C SER A 137 -6.74 0.81 -10.65
N PRO A 138 -7.38 -0.36 -10.40
CA PRO A 138 -8.69 -0.66 -10.98
C PRO A 138 -9.80 0.27 -10.48
N ILE A 139 -9.74 0.72 -9.22
CA ILE A 139 -10.73 1.64 -8.66
C ILE A 139 -10.69 2.97 -9.42
N VAL A 140 -9.49 3.49 -9.71
CA VAL A 140 -9.31 4.70 -10.50
C VAL A 140 -9.74 4.49 -11.97
N TYR A 141 -9.45 3.31 -12.53
CA TYR A 141 -9.85 2.95 -13.90
C TYR A 141 -11.38 2.87 -14.07
N VAL A 142 -12.06 2.12 -13.21
CA VAL A 142 -13.53 1.93 -13.23
C VAL A 142 -14.25 3.26 -13.07
N TRP A 143 -13.73 4.14 -12.21
CA TRP A 143 -14.38 5.42 -11.98
C TRP A 143 -14.30 6.37 -13.18
N ARG A 144 -13.15 6.44 -13.86
CA ARG A 144 -12.99 7.32 -15.04
C ARG A 144 -13.80 6.82 -16.25
N GLN A 145 -14.10 5.52 -16.30
CA GLN A 145 -15.00 4.93 -17.29
C GLN A 145 -16.48 5.27 -17.02
N ARG A 146 -16.85 5.51 -15.76
CA ARG A 146 -18.20 5.89 -15.32
C ARG A 146 -18.51 7.38 -15.47
N SER A 147 -17.49 8.25 -15.55
CA SER A 147 -17.64 9.68 -15.89
C SER A 147 -17.75 9.92 -17.42
N ARG A 148 -18.18 8.90 -18.17
CA ARG A 148 -18.59 9.00 -19.58
C ARG A 148 -19.95 9.66 -19.68
#